data_AF-A0A7W3NGU5-F1
#
_entry.id   AF-A0A7W3NGU5-F1
#
_cell.length_a   1.000
_cell.length_b   1.000
_cell.length_c   1.000
_cell.angle_alpha   90.00
_cell.angle_beta   90.00
_cell.angle_gamma   90.00
#
_symmetry.space_group_name_H-M   'P 1'
#
loop_
_entity.id
_entity.type
_entity.pdbx_description
1 polymer ?
#
loop_
_entity_poly.entity_id
_entity_poly.type
_entity_poly.pdbx_seq_one_letter_code
_entity_poly.pdbx_strand_id
1 'polypeptide(L)'
;MEQKQEKKYFKPGEVAKILDVSTDLLRKYTDHFNIQTERSKDDGTGYRKYTKENIEELGEILRLVREENFSWDQVLSWKNGDEEVFVKIEEKSRLEKKIDRLLEKEEDQESFNERQEQFNMVLARTLDEVMKELKSTKAQLAASEERNRIMEEKIELLSDPNSDISQLEKKLDEQNERAEARDRLLIESYKQIQEQNKRILEQKPESKRKKRFGLF
;
A
#
# COMPACT_ATOMS: atom_id res chain seq x y z
N MET A 1 -13.00 84.89 41.85
CA MET A 1 -12.97 83.47 41.46
C MET A 1 -12.84 82.67 42.73
N GLU A 2 -13.92 82.00 43.12
CA GLU A 2 -14.02 81.29 44.38
C GLU A 2 -13.25 79.96 44.25
N GLN A 3 -12.12 79.86 44.96
CA GLN A 3 -11.36 78.61 45.02
C GLN A 3 -12.21 77.60 45.79
N LYS A 4 -12.84 76.67 45.07
CA LYS A 4 -13.47 75.48 45.67
C LYS A 4 -12.38 74.76 46.46
N GLN A 5 -12.49 74.79 47.79
CA GLN A 5 -11.71 73.93 48.66
C GLN A 5 -11.92 72.48 48.21
N GLU A 6 -10.88 71.85 47.66
CA GLU A 6 -10.93 70.43 47.35
C GLU A 6 -11.15 69.66 48.66
N LYS A 7 -12.20 68.85 48.71
CA LYS A 7 -12.42 67.92 49.82
C LYS A 7 -11.17 67.03 49.91
N LYS A 8 -10.39 67.20 50.97
CA LYS A 8 -9.17 66.42 51.20
C LYS A 8 -9.44 64.92 51.39
N TYR A 9 -10.66 64.56 51.79
CA TYR A 9 -11.04 63.18 52.10
C TYR A 9 -12.45 62.83 51.61
N PHE A 10 -12.60 61.60 51.14
CA PHE A 10 -13.84 61.00 50.65
C PHE A 10 -14.32 59.89 51.58
N LYS A 11 -15.64 59.76 51.74
CA LYS A 11 -16.26 58.66 52.50
C LYS A 11 -16.31 57.39 51.66
N PRO A 12 -16.38 56.19 52.26
CA PRO A 12 -16.42 54.93 51.51
C PRO A 12 -17.58 54.88 50.50
N GLY A 13 -18.75 55.42 50.86
CA GLY A 13 -19.91 55.48 49.96
C GLY A 13 -19.79 56.48 48.80
N GLU A 14 -18.95 57.51 48.93
CA GLU A 14 -18.64 58.41 47.80
C GLU A 14 -17.65 57.73 46.85
N VAL A 15 -16.60 57.09 47.39
CA VAL A 15 -15.61 56.34 46.60
C VAL A 15 -16.23 55.16 45.85
N ALA A 16 -17.10 54.40 46.53
CA ALA A 16 -17.83 53.29 45.92
C ALA A 16 -18.63 53.72 44.67
N LYS A 17 -19.21 54.93 44.70
CA LYS A 17 -19.93 55.49 43.54
C LYS A 17 -18.98 55.97 42.44
N ILE A 18 -17.82 56.52 42.79
CA ILE A 18 -16.83 56.99 41.82
C ILE A 18 -16.22 55.81 41.05
N LEU A 19 -15.92 54.71 41.75
CA LEU A 19 -15.29 53.52 41.17
C LEU A 19 -16.30 52.47 40.65
N ASP A 20 -17.61 52.75 40.76
CA ASP A 20 -18.69 51.81 40.42
C ASP A 20 -18.49 50.40 41.03
N VAL A 21 -18.27 50.38 42.35
CA VAL A 21 -18.09 49.15 43.14
C VAL A 21 -18.98 49.16 44.37
N SER A 22 -19.33 47.97 44.87
CA SER A 22 -20.00 47.87 46.17
C SER A 22 -19.06 48.28 47.29
N THR A 23 -19.61 48.83 48.38
CA THR A 23 -18.82 49.21 49.57
C THR A 23 -18.05 48.03 50.19
N ASP A 24 -18.60 46.82 50.07
CA ASP A 24 -17.95 45.59 50.53
C ASP A 24 -16.78 45.20 49.64
N LEU A 25 -16.93 45.33 48.32
CA LEU A 25 -15.83 45.07 47.38
C LEU A 25 -14.70 46.09 47.58
N LEU A 26 -15.06 47.37 47.72
CA LEU A 26 -14.11 48.44 48.05
C LEU A 26 -13.31 48.09 49.32
N ARG A 27 -13.99 47.63 50.37
CA ARG A 27 -13.33 47.22 51.62
C ARG A 27 -12.40 46.03 51.41
N LYS A 28 -12.84 44.99 50.67
CA LYS A 28 -12.00 43.82 50.34
C LYS A 28 -10.73 44.23 49.62
N TYR A 29 -10.82 45.09 48.61
CA TYR A 29 -9.65 45.58 47.86
C TYR A 29 -8.74 46.43 48.75
N THR A 30 -9.32 47.34 49.54
CA THR A 30 -8.56 48.17 50.48
C THR A 30 -7.75 47.30 51.46
N ASP A 31 -8.37 46.25 52.01
CA ASP A 31 -7.76 45.36 52.99
C ASP A 31 -6.74 44.40 52.33
N HIS A 32 -7.04 43.86 51.15
CA HIS A 32 -6.17 42.92 50.44
C HIS A 32 -4.91 43.57 49.87
N PHE A 33 -5.05 44.74 49.24
CA PHE A 33 -3.92 45.48 48.68
C PHE A 33 -3.27 46.43 49.70
N ASN A 34 -3.67 46.38 50.96
CA ASN A 34 -3.12 47.22 52.04
C ASN A 34 -3.05 48.72 51.69
N ILE A 35 -4.15 49.26 51.15
CA ILE A 35 -4.25 50.67 50.76
C ILE A 35 -4.26 51.53 52.03
N GLN A 36 -3.36 52.51 52.08
CA GLN A 36 -3.17 53.34 53.26
C GLN A 36 -4.37 54.28 53.43
N THR A 37 -5.20 54.03 54.45
CA THR A 37 -6.39 54.82 54.74
C THR A 37 -6.42 55.27 56.19
N GLU A 38 -6.76 56.54 56.42
CA GLU A 38 -7.00 57.05 57.77
C GLU A 38 -8.42 56.69 58.24
N ARG A 39 -8.64 56.67 59.54
CA ARG A 39 -9.97 56.49 60.12
C ARG A 39 -10.62 57.85 60.43
N SER A 40 -11.95 57.85 60.51
CA SER A 40 -12.70 59.06 60.89
C SER A 40 -12.44 59.49 62.33
N LYS A 41 -12.09 58.53 63.20
CA LYS A 41 -11.75 58.75 64.59
C LYS A 41 -10.34 58.24 64.86
N ASP A 42 -9.67 58.89 65.81
CA ASP A 42 -8.27 58.63 66.15
C ASP A 42 -8.10 57.35 66.99
N ASP A 43 -9.19 56.81 67.53
CA ASP A 43 -9.27 55.53 68.26
C ASP A 43 -9.22 54.29 67.34
N GLY A 44 -9.00 54.49 66.03
CA GLY A 44 -9.03 53.42 65.03
C GLY A 44 -10.45 52.95 64.65
N THR A 45 -11.49 53.53 65.27
CA THR A 45 -12.90 53.21 64.98
C THR A 45 -13.50 54.16 63.94
N GLY A 46 -14.67 53.81 63.42
CA GLY A 46 -15.37 54.59 62.40
C GLY A 46 -14.96 54.27 60.96
N TYR A 47 -15.31 55.17 60.03
CA TYR A 47 -15.20 54.92 58.59
C TYR A 47 -13.81 55.24 58.05
N ARG A 48 -13.42 54.56 56.97
CA ARG A 48 -12.16 54.84 56.25
C ARG A 48 -12.29 56.13 55.45
N LYS A 49 -11.31 57.01 55.58
CA LYS A 49 -11.13 58.21 54.77
C LYS A 49 -10.21 57.87 53.61
N TYR A 50 -10.67 58.15 52.41
CA TYR A 50 -9.88 57.95 51.20
C TYR A 50 -9.41 59.30 50.69
N THR A 51 -8.13 59.42 50.35
CA THR A 51 -7.61 60.58 49.61
C THR A 51 -7.82 60.38 48.11
N LYS A 52 -7.44 61.37 47.30
CA LYS A 52 -7.52 61.26 45.85
C LYS A 52 -6.57 60.18 45.32
N GLU A 53 -5.37 60.09 45.89
CA GLU A 53 -4.35 59.10 45.55
C GLU A 53 -4.88 57.68 45.80
N ASN A 54 -5.58 57.45 46.92
CA ASN A 54 -6.19 56.15 47.20
C ASN A 54 -7.24 55.75 46.16
N ILE A 55 -7.98 56.72 45.62
CA ILE A 55 -8.99 56.46 44.59
C ILE A 55 -8.33 56.11 43.26
N GLU A 56 -7.25 56.81 42.90
CA GLU A 56 -6.46 56.53 41.69
C GLU A 56 -5.83 55.13 41.76
N GLU A 57 -5.17 54.80 42.86
CA GLU A 57 -4.55 53.48 43.08
C GLU A 57 -5.58 52.35 43.03
N LEU A 58 -6.72 52.51 43.71
CA LEU A 58 -7.82 51.53 43.64
C LEU A 58 -8.42 51.42 42.24
N GLY A 59 -8.46 52.52 41.49
CA GLY A 59 -8.91 52.55 40.10
C GLY A 59 -8.01 51.72 39.19
N GLU A 60 -6.69 51.86 39.31
CA GLU A 60 -5.72 51.08 38.53
C GLU A 60 -5.80 49.59 38.86
N ILE A 61 -5.87 49.24 40.15
CA ILE A 61 -6.03 47.85 40.59
C ILE A 61 -7.33 47.25 40.03
N LEU A 62 -8.44 47.99 40.08
CA LEU A 62 -9.73 47.53 39.54
C LEU A 62 -9.66 47.34 38.03
N ARG A 63 -8.96 48.21 37.30
CA ARG A 63 -8.73 48.09 35.86
C ARG A 63 -7.97 46.80 35.55
N LEU A 64 -6.86 46.55 36.25
CA LEU A 64 -6.03 45.35 36.05
C LEU A 64 -6.82 44.05 36.31
N VAL A 65 -7.64 44.02 37.36
CA VAL A 65 -8.44 42.81 37.68
C VAL A 65 -9.64 42.65 36.74
N ARG A 66 -10.37 43.72 36.40
CA ARG A 66 -11.62 43.64 35.63
C ARG A 66 -11.43 43.66 34.12
N GLU A 67 -10.54 44.52 33.61
CA GLU A 67 -10.33 44.72 32.18
C GLU A 67 -9.24 43.80 31.65
N GLU A 68 -8.16 43.62 32.42
CA GLU A 68 -6.98 42.85 31.99
C GLU A 68 -6.98 41.40 32.54
N ASN A 69 -7.97 41.04 33.36
CA ASN A 69 -8.17 39.71 33.97
C ASN A 69 -6.94 39.20 34.76
N PHE A 70 -6.15 40.09 35.35
CA PHE A 70 -5.06 39.68 36.22
C PHE A 70 -5.58 39.04 37.51
N SER A 71 -4.83 38.05 38.01
CA SER A 71 -5.06 37.49 39.33
C SER A 71 -4.72 38.52 40.43
N TRP A 72 -5.32 38.35 41.61
CA TRP A 72 -5.07 39.27 42.73
C TRP A 72 -3.59 39.28 43.13
N ASP A 73 -2.92 38.12 43.07
CA ASP A 73 -1.50 37.98 43.37
C ASP A 73 -0.62 38.69 42.33
N GLN A 74 -0.99 38.62 41.04
CA GLN A 74 -0.28 39.36 39.97
C GLN A 74 -0.36 40.86 40.21
N VAL A 75 -1.55 41.38 40.50
CA VAL A 75 -1.72 42.82 40.78
C VAL A 75 -0.98 43.25 42.05
N LEU A 76 -0.90 42.38 43.06
CA LEU A 76 -0.14 42.64 44.28
C LEU A 76 1.37 42.72 44.01
N SER A 77 1.93 41.79 43.22
CA SER A 77 3.32 41.83 42.77
C SER A 77 3.61 43.06 41.91
N TRP A 78 2.69 43.47 41.04
CA TRP A 78 2.83 44.70 40.25
C TRP A 78 2.91 45.92 41.14
N LYS A 79 2.02 46.00 42.14
CA LYS A 79 2.02 47.09 43.13
C LYS A 79 3.32 47.13 43.94
N ASN A 80 3.92 45.97 44.24
CA ASN A 80 5.17 45.89 44.98
C ASN A 80 6.42 46.19 44.12
N GLY A 81 6.26 46.35 42.81
CA GLY A 81 7.36 46.65 41.88
C GLY A 81 8.10 45.41 41.39
N ASP A 82 7.50 44.22 41.49
CA ASP A 82 8.09 42.99 40.94
C ASP A 82 7.97 42.99 39.40
N GLU A 83 9.09 42.91 38.68
CA GLU A 83 9.13 43.01 37.21
C GLU A 83 8.52 41.80 36.47
N GLU A 84 8.20 40.69 37.15
CA GLU A 84 7.76 39.43 36.52
C GLU A 84 6.28 39.38 36.09
N VAL A 85 5.51 40.45 36.26
CA VAL A 85 4.03 40.38 36.26
C VAL A 85 3.37 40.33 34.87
N PHE A 86 4.11 40.63 33.80
CA PHE A 86 3.51 40.78 32.46
C PHE A 86 3.47 39.52 31.59
N VAL A 87 3.84 38.35 32.12
CA VAL A 87 3.56 37.11 31.40
C VAL A 87 2.10 36.75 31.63
N LYS A 88 1.25 37.09 30.66
CA LYS A 88 -0.14 36.65 30.58
C LYS A 88 -0.13 35.11 30.46
N ILE A 89 -0.09 34.42 31.60
CA ILE A 89 -0.29 32.97 31.64
C ILE A 89 -1.79 32.79 31.39
N GLU A 90 -2.17 32.72 30.11
CA GLU A 90 -3.49 32.25 29.72
C GLU A 90 -3.57 30.78 30.14
N GLU A 91 -4.00 30.55 31.38
CA GLU A 91 -4.30 29.21 31.86
C GLU A 91 -5.40 28.64 30.98
N LYS A 92 -5.01 27.75 30.06
CA LYS A 92 -5.97 27.11 29.17
C LYS A 92 -7.13 26.53 29.96
N SER A 93 -8.34 26.94 29.59
CA SER A 93 -9.56 26.44 30.20
C SER A 93 -9.62 24.91 30.05
N ARG A 94 -10.37 24.24 30.94
CA ARG A 94 -10.66 22.81 30.81
C ARG A 94 -11.22 22.46 29.43
N LEU A 95 -11.96 23.40 28.81
CA LEU A 95 -12.50 23.24 27.46
C LEU A 95 -11.40 23.27 26.40
N GLU A 96 -10.47 24.22 26.46
CA GLU A 96 -9.36 24.33 25.51
C GLU A 96 -8.44 23.12 25.58
N LYS A 97 -8.11 22.66 26.81
CA LYS A 97 -7.35 21.41 27.00
C LYS A 97 -8.07 20.17 26.46
N LYS A 98 -9.40 20.21 26.34
CA LYS A 98 -10.18 19.13 25.76
C LYS A 98 -10.21 19.22 24.23
N ILE A 99 -10.27 20.43 23.68
CA ILE A 99 -10.17 20.68 22.25
C ILE A 99 -8.80 20.22 21.74
N ASP A 100 -7.72 20.61 22.41
CA ASP A 100 -6.35 20.19 22.05
C ASP A 100 -6.23 18.66 22.00
N ARG A 101 -6.77 17.96 23.01
CA ARG A 101 -6.78 16.49 23.04
C ARG A 101 -7.65 15.85 21.97
N LEU A 102 -8.73 16.52 21.57
CA LEU A 102 -9.60 16.03 20.49
C LEU A 102 -8.91 16.18 19.14
N LEU A 103 -8.22 17.31 18.91
CA LEU A 103 -7.42 17.55 17.71
C LEU A 103 -6.29 16.52 17.58
N GLU A 104 -5.52 16.30 18.65
CA GLU A 104 -4.45 15.28 18.67
C GLU A 104 -4.99 13.88 18.32
N LYS A 105 -6.15 13.51 18.88
CA LYS A 105 -6.79 12.23 18.59
C LYS A 105 -7.30 12.13 17.14
N GLU A 106 -7.78 13.23 16.58
CA GLU A 106 -8.24 13.29 15.19
C GLU A 106 -7.05 13.11 14.23
N GLU A 107 -5.95 13.81 14.47
CA GLU A 107 -4.70 13.65 13.71
C GLU A 107 -4.17 12.21 13.76
N ASP A 108 -4.14 11.61 14.96
CA ASP A 108 -3.74 10.21 15.12
C ASP A 108 -4.64 9.25 14.33
N GLN A 109 -5.95 9.52 14.33
CA GLN A 109 -6.94 8.71 13.63
C GLN A 109 -6.81 8.85 12.11
N GLU A 110 -6.57 10.04 11.59
CA GLU A 110 -6.26 10.26 10.18
C GLU A 110 -4.98 9.52 9.78
N SER A 111 -3.91 9.65 10.56
CA SER A 111 -2.63 8.96 10.28
C SER A 111 -2.76 7.43 10.27
N PHE A 112 -3.68 6.89 11.07
CA PHE A 112 -3.97 5.45 11.10
C PHE A 112 -4.75 5.04 9.85
N ASN A 113 -5.78 5.81 9.48
CA ASN A 113 -6.58 5.57 8.29
C ASN A 113 -5.71 5.61 7.03
N GLU A 114 -4.83 6.60 6.88
CA GLU A 114 -3.89 6.69 5.74
C GLU A 114 -3.00 5.45 5.64
N ARG A 115 -2.45 4.97 6.77
CA ARG A 115 -1.64 3.74 6.81
C ARG A 115 -2.46 2.51 6.42
N GLN A 116 -3.70 2.43 6.87
CA GLN A 116 -4.60 1.34 6.52
C GLN A 116 -4.99 1.36 5.04
N GLU A 117 -5.26 2.53 4.47
CA GLU A 117 -5.53 2.70 3.04
C GLU A 117 -4.33 2.31 2.18
N GLN A 118 -3.12 2.74 2.57
CA GLN A 118 -1.89 2.31 1.92
C GLN A 118 -1.70 0.80 1.98
N PHE A 119 -1.93 0.18 3.14
CA PHE A 119 -1.88 -1.27 3.28
C PHE A 119 -2.89 -1.96 2.36
N ASN A 120 -4.15 -1.50 2.35
CA ASN A 120 -5.20 -2.05 1.50
C ASN A 120 -4.85 -1.91 0.01
N MET A 121 -4.27 -0.79 -0.40
CA MET A 121 -3.83 -0.56 -1.78
C MET A 121 -2.71 -1.53 -2.18
N VAL A 122 -1.71 -1.71 -1.32
CA VAL A 122 -0.63 -2.68 -1.56
C VAL A 122 -1.18 -4.10 -1.61
N LEU A 123 -2.09 -4.46 -0.70
CA LEU A 123 -2.74 -5.77 -0.69
C LEU A 123 -3.54 -6.04 -1.96
N ALA A 124 -4.32 -5.08 -2.45
CA ALA A 124 -5.05 -5.22 -3.70
C ALA A 124 -4.10 -5.47 -4.88
N ARG A 125 -2.99 -4.71 -4.96
CA ARG A 125 -1.99 -4.88 -5.99
C ARG A 125 -1.30 -6.24 -5.95
N THR A 126 -0.91 -6.71 -4.76
CA THR A 126 -0.24 -8.02 -4.62
C THR A 126 -1.20 -9.15 -4.98
N LEU A 127 -2.48 -9.03 -4.62
CA LEU A 127 -3.51 -9.98 -5.05
C LEU A 127 -3.66 -10.00 -6.57
N ASP A 128 -3.69 -8.84 -7.23
CA ASP A 128 -3.73 -8.74 -8.69
C ASP A 128 -2.50 -9.38 -9.37
N GLU A 129 -1.31 -9.16 -8.82
CA GLU A 129 -0.06 -9.76 -9.29
C GLU A 129 -0.09 -11.28 -9.16
N VAL A 130 -0.49 -11.82 -8.00
CA VAL A 130 -0.63 -13.27 -7.77
C VAL A 130 -1.70 -13.87 -8.69
N MET A 131 -2.82 -13.19 -8.91
CA MET A 131 -3.85 -13.66 -9.86
C MET A 131 -3.31 -13.72 -11.30
N LYS A 132 -2.49 -12.74 -11.70
CA LYS A 132 -1.86 -12.73 -13.02
C LYS A 132 -0.85 -13.86 -13.17
N GLU A 133 -0.02 -14.09 -12.15
CA GLU A 133 0.91 -15.21 -12.11
C GLU A 133 0.17 -16.55 -12.18
N LEU A 134 -0.88 -16.73 -11.39
CA LEU A 134 -1.71 -17.94 -11.40
C LEU A 134 -2.34 -18.19 -12.79
N LYS A 135 -2.82 -17.14 -13.46
CA LYS A 135 -3.35 -17.26 -14.84
C LYS A 135 -2.25 -17.68 -15.83
N SER A 136 -1.05 -17.12 -15.68
CA SER A 136 0.10 -17.46 -16.52
C SER A 136 0.58 -18.90 -16.30
N THR A 137 0.74 -19.32 -15.04
CA THR A 137 1.17 -20.68 -14.70
C THR A 137 0.14 -21.71 -15.14
N LYS A 138 -1.16 -21.42 -14.99
CA LYS A 138 -2.22 -22.27 -15.53
C LYS A 138 -2.14 -22.43 -17.05
N ALA A 139 -1.88 -21.34 -17.79
CA ALA A 139 -1.72 -21.40 -19.24
C ALA A 139 -0.45 -22.19 -19.65
N GLN A 140 0.65 -22.01 -18.94
CA GLN A 140 1.88 -22.78 -19.15
C GLN A 140 1.68 -24.27 -18.87
N LEU A 141 0.93 -24.61 -17.81
CA LEU A 141 0.59 -25.98 -17.47
C LEU A 141 -0.23 -26.63 -18.58
N ALA A 142 -1.30 -25.98 -19.03
CA ALA A 142 -2.13 -26.47 -20.15
C ALA A 142 -1.31 -26.68 -21.44
N ALA A 143 -0.40 -25.76 -21.76
CA ALA A 143 0.50 -25.90 -22.90
C ALA A 143 1.54 -27.02 -22.71
N SER A 144 1.94 -27.31 -21.47
CA SER A 144 2.82 -28.43 -21.15
C SER A 144 2.10 -29.77 -21.22
N GLU A 145 0.86 -29.84 -20.72
CA GLU A 145 0.00 -31.03 -20.81
C GLU A 145 -0.26 -31.41 -22.27
N GLU A 146 -0.57 -30.44 -23.13
CA GLU A 146 -0.77 -30.71 -24.56
C GLU A 146 0.51 -31.18 -25.25
N ARG A 147 1.66 -30.59 -24.92
CA ARG A 147 2.96 -31.07 -25.42
C ARG A 147 3.25 -32.49 -24.98
N ASN A 148 2.97 -32.82 -23.73
CA ASN A 148 3.14 -34.17 -23.20
C ASN A 148 2.21 -35.16 -23.90
N ARG A 149 0.94 -34.80 -24.12
CA ARG A 149 -0.02 -35.61 -24.86
C ARG A 149 0.45 -35.91 -26.29
N ILE A 150 0.90 -34.89 -27.02
CA ILE A 150 1.46 -35.07 -28.37
C ILE A 150 2.70 -35.96 -28.32
N MET A 151 3.54 -35.81 -27.27
CA MET A 151 4.72 -36.65 -27.11
C MET A 151 4.36 -38.10 -26.79
N GLU A 152 3.35 -38.35 -25.96
CA GLU A 152 2.82 -39.68 -25.65
C GLU A 152 2.24 -40.35 -26.90
N GLU A 153 1.41 -39.65 -27.67
CA GLU A 153 0.87 -40.13 -28.96
C GLU A 153 2.01 -40.48 -29.93
N LYS A 154 3.03 -39.63 -30.01
CA LYS A 154 4.21 -39.89 -30.83
C LYS A 154 5.00 -41.11 -30.35
N ILE A 155 5.14 -41.30 -29.04
CA ILE A 155 5.80 -42.49 -28.46
C ILE A 155 4.98 -43.74 -28.76
N GLU A 156 3.65 -43.69 -28.68
CA GLU A 156 2.77 -44.81 -29.01
C GLU A 156 2.92 -45.22 -30.48
N LEU A 157 2.91 -44.25 -31.41
CA LEU A 157 3.15 -44.49 -32.85
C LEU A 157 4.54 -45.08 -33.13
N LEU A 158 5.57 -44.67 -32.38
CA LEU A 158 6.94 -45.20 -32.51
C LEU A 158 7.15 -46.51 -31.76
N SER A 159 6.24 -46.91 -30.88
CA SER A 159 6.30 -48.14 -30.07
C SER A 159 5.70 -49.36 -30.78
N ASP A 160 5.16 -49.19 -31.99
CA ASP A 160 4.87 -50.29 -32.90
C ASP A 160 5.88 -50.45 -34.08
N PRO A 161 7.20 -50.59 -33.82
CA PRO A 161 8.15 -51.02 -34.86
C PRO A 161 7.79 -52.37 -35.47
N ASN A 162 7.03 -53.21 -34.76
CA ASN A 162 6.70 -54.57 -35.19
C ASN A 162 5.67 -54.58 -36.33
N SER A 163 4.71 -53.65 -36.36
CA SER A 163 3.81 -53.50 -37.51
C SER A 163 4.58 -53.13 -38.78
N ASP A 164 5.48 -52.14 -38.71
CA ASP A 164 6.26 -51.71 -39.88
C ASP A 164 7.28 -52.77 -40.33
N ILE A 165 7.96 -53.44 -39.39
CA ILE A 165 8.88 -54.54 -39.70
C ILE A 165 8.11 -55.71 -40.32
N SER A 166 6.96 -56.10 -39.77
CA SER A 166 6.14 -57.19 -40.32
C SER A 166 5.60 -56.87 -41.72
N GLN A 167 5.22 -55.61 -41.98
CA GLN A 167 4.82 -55.17 -43.32
C GLN A 167 5.97 -55.19 -44.32
N LEU A 168 7.19 -54.85 -43.89
CA LEU A 168 8.39 -54.93 -44.73
C LEU A 168 8.81 -56.38 -45.00
N GLU A 169 8.76 -57.25 -44.01
CA GLU A 169 9.02 -58.69 -44.15
C GLU A 169 8.07 -59.34 -45.15
N LYS A 170 6.76 -59.06 -45.02
CA LYS A 170 5.76 -59.59 -45.97
C LYS A 170 6.02 -59.13 -47.41
N LYS A 171 6.38 -57.86 -47.62
CA LYS A 171 6.73 -57.35 -48.96
C LYS A 171 8.00 -58.00 -49.51
N LEU A 172 8.98 -58.28 -48.65
CA LEU A 172 10.21 -58.96 -49.03
C LEU A 172 9.94 -60.41 -49.44
N ASP A 173 9.09 -61.12 -48.69
CA ASP A 173 8.66 -62.48 -49.02
C ASP A 173 7.91 -62.54 -50.35
N GLU A 174 6.94 -61.63 -50.57
CA GLU A 174 6.23 -61.53 -51.86
C GLU A 174 7.18 -61.24 -53.03
N GLN A 175 8.23 -60.45 -52.81
CA GLN A 175 9.23 -60.14 -53.84
C GLN A 175 10.13 -61.36 -54.12
N ASN A 176 10.50 -62.11 -53.10
CA ASN A 176 11.27 -63.35 -53.23
C ASN A 176 10.47 -64.43 -53.96
N GLU A 177 9.20 -64.64 -53.60
CA GLU A 177 8.34 -65.62 -54.30
C GLU A 177 8.19 -65.29 -55.79
N ARG A 178 8.06 -64.00 -56.13
CA ARG A 178 8.05 -63.54 -57.53
C ARG A 178 9.37 -63.80 -58.25
N ALA A 179 10.50 -63.59 -57.57
CA ALA A 179 11.81 -63.89 -58.12
C ALA A 179 11.98 -65.39 -58.38
N GLU A 180 11.60 -66.24 -57.42
CA GLU A 180 11.62 -67.69 -57.57
C GLU A 180 10.69 -68.19 -58.68
N ALA A 181 9.50 -67.61 -58.82
CA ALA A 181 8.58 -67.94 -59.90
C ALA A 181 9.18 -67.59 -61.28
N ARG A 182 9.83 -66.44 -61.39
CA ARG A 182 10.57 -66.05 -62.60
C ARG A 182 11.71 -67.02 -62.90
N ASP A 183 12.49 -67.42 -61.89
CA ASP A 183 13.59 -68.35 -62.06
C ASP A 183 13.09 -69.74 -62.48
N ARG A 184 11.98 -70.21 -61.90
CA ARG A 184 11.29 -71.44 -62.34
C ARG A 184 10.91 -71.38 -63.82
N LEU A 185 10.30 -70.28 -64.26
CA LEU A 185 9.94 -70.08 -65.67
C LEU A 185 11.16 -70.02 -66.59
N LEU A 186 12.25 -69.39 -66.15
CA LEU A 186 13.51 -69.36 -66.90
C LEU A 186 14.10 -70.77 -67.05
N ILE A 187 14.10 -71.57 -65.98
CA ILE A 187 14.57 -72.96 -66.02
C ILE A 187 13.71 -73.79 -66.96
N GLU A 188 12.39 -73.64 -66.91
CA GLU A 188 11.46 -74.37 -67.78
C GLU A 188 11.64 -73.97 -69.24
N SER A 189 11.75 -72.67 -69.53
CA SER A 189 12.10 -72.15 -70.85
C SER A 189 13.44 -72.73 -71.35
N TYR A 190 14.47 -72.75 -70.49
CA TYR A 190 15.77 -73.32 -70.83
C TYR A 190 15.67 -74.82 -71.15
N LYS A 191 14.90 -75.59 -70.35
CA LYS A 191 14.62 -77.01 -70.62
C LYS A 191 13.93 -77.21 -71.97
N GLN A 192 12.90 -76.41 -72.27
CA GLN A 192 12.19 -76.47 -73.55
C GLN A 192 13.13 -76.17 -74.73
N ILE A 193 13.99 -75.16 -74.61
CA ILE A 193 15.00 -74.83 -75.63
C ILE A 193 15.98 -75.99 -75.82
N GLN A 194 16.48 -76.60 -74.72
CA GLN A 194 17.36 -77.76 -74.80
C GLN A 194 16.68 -78.95 -75.49
N GLU A 195 15.40 -79.18 -75.20
CA GLU A 195 14.65 -80.26 -75.82
C GLU A 195 14.35 -80.00 -77.30
N GLN A 196 14.02 -78.76 -77.68
CA GLN A 196 13.94 -78.34 -79.08
C GLN A 196 15.28 -78.54 -79.80
N ASN A 197 16.40 -78.11 -79.20
CA ASN A 197 17.73 -78.32 -79.77
C ASN A 197 18.04 -79.81 -79.95
N LYS A 198 17.68 -80.67 -78.99
CA LYS A 198 17.82 -82.12 -79.10
C LYS A 198 16.97 -82.69 -80.24
N ARG A 199 15.70 -82.30 -80.36
CA ARG A 199 14.81 -82.71 -81.45
C ARG A 199 15.33 -82.26 -82.82
N ILE A 200 15.89 -81.05 -82.93
CA ILE A 200 16.54 -80.55 -84.16
C ILE A 200 17.75 -81.41 -84.51
N LEU A 201 18.52 -81.86 -83.52
CA LEU A 201 19.67 -82.75 -83.72
C LEU A 201 19.25 -84.15 -84.19
N GLU A 202 18.15 -84.69 -83.65
CA GLU A 202 17.57 -85.98 -84.03
C GLU A 202 16.90 -85.95 -85.43
N GLN A 203 16.45 -84.79 -85.90
CA GLN A 203 15.87 -84.60 -87.24
C GLN A 203 16.91 -84.34 -88.35
N LYS A 204 18.21 -84.33 -88.06
CA LYS A 204 19.24 -84.28 -89.10
C LYS A 204 19.29 -85.61 -89.86
N PRO A 205 19.01 -85.66 -91.18
CA PRO A 205 19.25 -86.87 -91.97
C PRO A 205 20.76 -87.12 -92.09
N GLU A 206 21.18 -88.39 -91.97
CA GLU A 206 22.53 -88.83 -92.34
C GLU A 206 22.81 -88.45 -93.80
N SER A 207 23.54 -87.37 -94.04
CA SER A 207 24.03 -87.05 -95.38
C SER A 207 25.28 -87.87 -95.67
N LYS A 208 25.07 -88.90 -96.50
CA LYS A 208 26.03 -89.75 -97.18
C LYS A 208 27.36 -89.07 -97.54
N ARG A 209 28.45 -89.80 -97.29
CA ARG A 209 29.78 -89.67 -97.90
C ARG A 209 29.70 -89.18 -99.36
N LYS A 210 30.43 -88.12 -99.70
CA LYS A 210 30.94 -87.90 -101.07
C LYS A 210 32.44 -87.64 -101.02
N LYS A 211 33.20 -88.66 -101.45
CA LYS A 211 34.59 -88.55 -101.92
C LYS A 211 34.66 -87.54 -103.07
N ARG A 212 35.62 -86.63 -103.01
CA ARG A 212 36.33 -86.04 -104.17
C ARG A 212 37.78 -85.88 -103.67
N PHE A 213 38.68 -86.85 -103.88
CA PHE A 213 39.54 -86.98 -105.08
C PHE A 213 39.85 -85.61 -105.73
N GLY A 214 41.06 -85.09 -105.46
CA GLY A 214 42.08 -84.96 -106.51
C GLY A 214 42.55 -83.56 -106.91
N LEU A 215 43.88 -83.37 -106.78
CA LEU A 215 44.82 -82.50 -107.52
C LEU A 215 44.64 -80.97 -107.32
N PHE A 216 45.65 -80.20 -106.92
CA PHE A 216 47.05 -80.11 -107.37
C PHE A 216 48.05 -79.83 -106.24
#